data_AF-A0A1G7A5P6-F1
#
_entry.id   AF-A0A1G7A5P6-F1
#
_cell.length_a   1.000
_cell.length_b   1.000
_cell.length_c   1.000
_cell.angle_alpha   90.00
_cell.angle_beta   90.00
_cell.angle_gamma   90.00
#
_symmetry.space_group_name_H-M   'P 1'
#
loop_
_entity.id
_entity.type
_entity.pdbx_description
1 polymer ?
#
loop_
_entity_poly.entity_id
_entity_poly.type
_entity_poly.pdbx_seq_one_letter_code
_entity_poly.pdbx_strand_id
1 'polypeptide(L)'
;MTTPRWPRALALLSVLTALALAPTAPAAAQSSEWTTDFGPLVLTVRDGDRVTGVYPSYNGRIEATLNRRDSALEGFWLQPSSEIRCDQARDGTHSWGLVSWSLRQGGTLQGQWSYCGNPPGSAGVWNGTFVSGTHPMDTGREQARVKPQAPAPTPAPVPPQHASGGNPGEPRPDAMEVARFLWGQYADPSRLKVLRADITCDARADLVLVYLDLDSPDGPSLSVAVRETGATLEQIPATYLDFDTGTFASLCGPGQMVDVSVVGDLAPERVLDLTGFSSPPACRVGLRLDDGMCDSVWVFTMPGQDRLTDLIIGRN
;
A
#
# COMPACT_ATOMS: atom_id res chain seq x y z
N MET A 1 -38.00 75.83 30.08
CA MET A 1 -38.07 74.38 30.40
C MET A 1 -38.10 73.62 29.08
N THR A 2 -36.96 73.13 28.64
CA THR A 2 -36.75 72.48 27.34
C THR A 2 -36.00 71.18 27.59
N THR A 3 -36.68 70.04 27.46
CA THR A 3 -36.10 68.69 27.60
C THR A 3 -35.58 68.19 26.25
N PRO A 4 -34.37 67.61 26.15
CA PRO A 4 -33.89 67.02 24.91
C PRO A 4 -34.36 65.56 24.78
N ARG A 5 -34.80 65.18 23.57
CA ARG A 5 -35.14 63.81 23.17
C ARG A 5 -33.87 63.06 22.73
N TRP A 6 -33.67 61.87 23.28
CA TRP A 6 -32.64 60.92 22.84
C TRP A 6 -33.13 60.08 21.66
N PRO A 7 -32.31 59.77 20.64
CA PRO A 7 -32.66 58.83 19.59
C PRO A 7 -32.43 57.38 20.05
N ARG A 8 -33.37 56.50 19.71
CA ARG A 8 -33.27 55.05 19.88
C ARG A 8 -32.32 54.48 18.82
N ALA A 9 -31.18 53.95 19.25
CA ALA A 9 -30.29 53.18 18.38
C ALA A 9 -30.91 51.79 18.12
N LEU A 10 -31.20 51.50 16.84
CA LEU A 10 -31.52 50.15 16.37
C LEU A 10 -30.21 49.34 16.28
N ALA A 11 -30.12 48.26 17.06
CA ALA A 11 -29.07 47.28 16.93
C ALA A 11 -29.41 46.33 15.76
N LEU A 12 -28.64 46.41 14.68
CA LEU A 12 -28.63 45.44 13.59
C LEU A 12 -27.89 44.17 14.06
N LEU A 13 -28.63 43.06 14.20
CA LEU A 13 -28.07 41.74 14.45
C LEU A 13 -27.58 41.15 13.12
N SER A 14 -26.27 41.21 12.88
CA SER A 14 -25.63 40.55 11.74
C SER A 14 -25.48 39.05 12.03
N VAL A 15 -26.25 38.22 11.32
CA VAL A 15 -26.11 36.76 11.34
C VAL A 15 -24.91 36.39 10.46
N LEU A 16 -23.77 36.09 11.10
CA LEU A 16 -22.60 35.49 10.46
C LEU A 16 -22.86 33.98 10.28
N THR A 17 -23.26 33.60 9.07
CA THR A 17 -23.32 32.18 8.68
C THR A 17 -21.89 31.67 8.47
N ALA A 18 -21.36 30.96 9.45
CA ALA A 18 -20.07 30.29 9.31
C ALA A 18 -20.21 29.12 8.31
N LEU A 19 -19.67 29.27 7.11
CA LEU A 19 -19.42 28.14 6.21
C LEU A 19 -18.36 27.25 6.89
N ALA A 20 -18.80 26.13 7.47
CA ALA A 20 -17.89 25.08 7.90
C ALA A 20 -17.25 24.46 6.64
N LEU A 21 -15.97 24.74 6.40
CA LEU A 21 -15.18 23.95 5.47
C LEU A 21 -15.04 22.55 6.06
N ALA A 22 -15.80 21.59 5.54
CA ALA A 22 -15.54 20.19 5.81
C ALA A 22 -14.20 19.81 5.16
N PRO A 23 -13.28 19.14 5.87
CA PRO A 23 -12.06 18.64 5.26
C PRO A 23 -12.45 17.61 4.18
N THR A 24 -12.04 17.86 2.94
CA THR A 24 -12.08 16.86 1.87
C THR A 24 -11.15 15.73 2.28
N ALA A 25 -11.70 14.56 2.56
CA ALA A 25 -10.90 13.35 2.80
C ALA A 25 -10.03 13.07 1.56
N PRO A 26 -8.75 12.69 1.72
CA PRO A 26 -7.90 12.31 0.60
C PRO A 26 -8.52 11.12 -0.15
N ALA A 27 -8.42 11.14 -1.47
CA ALA A 27 -8.88 10.04 -2.29
C ALA A 27 -8.06 8.78 -1.97
N ALA A 28 -8.74 7.66 -1.74
CA ALA A 28 -8.09 6.38 -1.48
C ALA A 28 -7.09 6.04 -2.60
N ALA A 29 -5.94 5.49 -2.22
CA ALA A 29 -4.94 5.01 -3.17
C ALA A 29 -5.54 3.90 -4.04
N GLN A 30 -5.24 3.90 -5.34
CA GLN A 30 -5.78 2.94 -6.29
C GLN A 30 -4.64 2.19 -6.99
N SER A 31 -4.65 0.86 -6.89
CA SER A 31 -3.58 -0.01 -7.39
C SER A 31 -3.99 -0.80 -8.63
N SER A 32 -3.00 -1.15 -9.44
CA SER A 32 -3.13 -1.97 -10.65
C SER A 32 -1.94 -2.91 -10.81
N GLU A 33 -2.19 -4.09 -11.36
CA GLU A 33 -1.19 -5.11 -11.65
C GLU A 33 -0.91 -5.17 -13.14
N TRP A 34 0.37 -5.38 -13.47
CA TRP A 34 0.89 -5.37 -14.84
C TRP A 34 1.89 -6.49 -15.03
N THR A 35 1.87 -7.14 -16.18
CA THR A 35 2.98 -7.95 -16.67
C THR A 35 3.86 -7.08 -17.55
N THR A 36 5.16 -6.99 -17.30
CA THR A 36 6.08 -6.15 -18.08
C THR A 36 7.27 -6.95 -18.64
N ASP A 37 8.06 -6.32 -19.51
CA ASP A 37 9.32 -6.86 -20.03
C ASP A 37 10.33 -7.22 -18.91
N PHE A 38 10.14 -6.65 -17.72
CA PHE A 38 10.98 -6.89 -16.54
C PHE A 38 10.25 -7.67 -15.45
N GLY A 39 9.09 -8.28 -15.74
CA GLY A 39 8.32 -9.07 -14.79
C GLY A 39 7.10 -8.32 -14.22
N PRO A 40 6.48 -8.86 -13.16
CA PRO A 40 5.26 -8.30 -12.56
C PRO A 40 5.52 -6.94 -11.91
N LEU A 41 4.65 -5.98 -12.19
CA LEU A 41 4.68 -4.63 -11.65
C LEU A 41 3.34 -4.31 -11.00
N VAL A 42 3.39 -3.81 -9.77
CA VAL A 42 2.24 -3.20 -9.11
C VAL A 42 2.40 -1.69 -9.15
N LEU A 43 1.47 -0.98 -9.79
CA LEU A 43 1.41 0.48 -9.80
C LEU A 43 0.31 0.98 -8.86
N THR A 44 0.62 1.96 -8.04
CA THR A 44 -0.33 2.61 -7.14
C THR A 44 -0.36 4.11 -7.40
N VAL A 45 -1.55 4.63 -7.76
CA VAL A 45 -1.80 6.07 -7.93
C VAL A 45 -2.29 6.66 -6.60
N ARG A 46 -1.65 7.75 -6.16
CA ARG A 46 -1.94 8.49 -4.92
C ARG A 46 -2.06 9.99 -5.21
N ASP A 47 -2.81 10.71 -4.38
CA ASP A 47 -2.84 12.18 -4.32
C ASP A 47 -2.94 12.87 -5.69
N GLY A 48 -4.04 12.61 -6.40
CA GLY A 48 -4.26 13.13 -7.74
C GLY A 48 -3.51 12.30 -8.79
N ASP A 49 -2.26 12.65 -9.05
CA ASP A 49 -1.48 12.18 -10.20
C ASP A 49 -0.10 11.60 -9.82
N ARG A 50 0.22 11.43 -8.53
CA ARG A 50 1.48 10.75 -8.15
C ARG A 50 1.33 9.25 -8.33
N VAL A 51 2.36 8.60 -8.87
CA VAL A 51 2.39 7.15 -9.05
C VAL A 51 3.62 6.57 -8.41
N THR A 52 3.43 5.48 -7.69
CA THR A 52 4.51 4.61 -7.20
C THR A 52 4.37 3.24 -7.84
N GLY A 53 5.48 2.54 -8.00
CA GLY A 53 5.48 1.17 -8.49
C GLY A 53 6.48 0.29 -7.79
N VAL A 54 6.20 -1.00 -7.74
CA VAL A 54 7.07 -2.01 -7.15
C VAL A 54 7.14 -3.24 -8.06
N TYR A 55 8.36 -3.72 -8.26
CA TYR A 55 8.68 -5.03 -8.83
C TYR A 55 8.99 -6.00 -7.68
N PRO A 56 8.03 -6.86 -7.28
CA PRO A 56 8.16 -7.68 -6.08
C PRO A 56 9.37 -8.62 -6.13
N SER A 57 9.73 -9.10 -7.33
CA SER A 57 10.78 -10.10 -7.51
C SER A 57 12.20 -9.59 -7.24
N TYR A 58 12.45 -8.28 -7.35
CA TYR A 58 13.81 -7.73 -7.21
C TYR A 58 13.86 -6.34 -6.55
N ASN A 59 12.79 -5.93 -5.87
CA ASN A 59 12.69 -4.63 -5.19
C ASN A 59 12.97 -3.43 -6.12
N GLY A 60 12.65 -3.56 -7.39
CA GLY A 60 12.64 -2.42 -8.29
C GLY A 60 11.50 -1.49 -7.93
N ARG A 61 11.75 -0.19 -7.94
CA ARG A 61 10.76 0.83 -7.63
C ARG A 61 10.53 1.74 -8.81
N ILE A 62 9.33 2.29 -8.88
CA ILE A 62 8.98 3.39 -9.75
C ILE A 62 8.50 4.56 -8.91
N GLU A 63 9.00 5.74 -9.21
CA GLU A 63 8.47 7.00 -8.70
C GLU A 63 8.18 7.91 -9.89
N ALA A 64 6.92 8.20 -10.12
CA ALA A 64 6.52 8.88 -11.34
C ALA A 64 5.25 9.71 -11.17
N THR A 65 4.91 10.49 -12.18
CA THR A 65 3.72 11.34 -12.23
C THR A 65 2.88 10.98 -13.44
N LEU A 66 1.57 10.84 -13.23
CA LEU A 66 0.57 10.58 -14.24
C LEU A 66 0.14 11.89 -14.91
N ASN A 67 0.48 12.05 -16.18
CA ASN A 67 -0.10 13.08 -17.01
C ASN A 67 -1.36 12.53 -17.70
N ARG A 68 -2.53 12.87 -17.15
CA ARG A 68 -3.83 12.43 -17.68
C ARG A 68 -4.15 12.99 -19.07
N ARG A 69 -3.59 14.14 -19.45
CA ARG A 69 -3.84 14.74 -20.77
C ARG A 69 -3.17 13.91 -21.86
N ASP A 70 -1.94 13.49 -21.60
CA ASP A 70 -1.11 12.77 -22.59
C ASP A 70 -1.18 11.25 -22.40
N SER A 71 -1.96 10.79 -21.41
CA SER A 71 -2.04 9.38 -21.00
C SER A 71 -0.65 8.80 -20.77
N ALA A 72 0.18 9.56 -20.05
CA ALA A 72 1.59 9.28 -19.88
C ALA A 72 2.00 9.23 -18.41
N LEU A 73 3.05 8.48 -18.13
CA LEU A 73 3.60 8.27 -16.80
C LEU A 73 5.10 8.49 -16.88
N GLU A 74 5.62 9.50 -16.19
CA GLU A 74 7.03 9.91 -16.31
C GLU A 74 7.68 10.03 -14.93
N GLY A 75 8.91 9.53 -14.82
CA GLY A 75 9.65 9.61 -13.57
C GLY A 75 10.92 8.78 -13.58
N PHE A 76 11.13 8.06 -12.48
CA PHE A 76 12.35 7.32 -12.20
C PHE A 76 12.06 5.86 -11.91
N TRP A 77 12.96 4.99 -12.35
CA TRP A 77 13.10 3.67 -11.74
C TRP A 77 14.29 3.68 -10.78
N LEU A 78 14.19 2.90 -9.70
CA LEU A 78 15.23 2.76 -8.68
C LEU A 78 15.39 1.29 -8.31
N GLN A 79 16.63 0.85 -8.06
CA GLN A 79 16.95 -0.52 -7.64
C GLN A 79 18.11 -0.50 -6.62
N PRO A 80 18.31 -1.59 -5.86
CA PRO A 80 19.50 -1.73 -5.00
C PRO A 80 20.81 -1.77 -5.79
N SER A 81 20.79 -2.34 -7.00
CA SER A 81 21.96 -2.45 -7.88
C SER A 81 21.54 -2.43 -9.35
N SER A 82 22.44 -1.98 -10.22
CA SER A 82 22.28 -1.95 -11.67
C SER A 82 23.63 -2.10 -12.36
N GLU A 83 23.62 -2.43 -13.65
CA GLU A 83 24.82 -2.52 -14.47
C GLU A 83 25.60 -1.20 -14.50
N ILE A 84 24.88 -0.08 -14.51
CA ILE A 84 25.45 1.26 -14.50
C ILE A 84 25.21 1.91 -13.14
N ARG A 85 26.28 2.34 -12.48
CA ARG A 85 26.24 3.16 -11.28
C ARG A 85 26.21 4.64 -11.65
N CYS A 86 25.24 5.38 -11.14
CA CYS A 86 25.13 6.83 -11.31
C CYS A 86 26.02 7.59 -10.33
N ASP A 87 26.51 8.76 -10.73
CA ASP A 87 27.36 9.60 -9.87
C ASP A 87 26.60 10.12 -8.64
N GLN A 88 25.35 10.52 -8.84
CA GLN A 88 24.48 11.04 -7.78
C GLN A 88 23.55 9.93 -7.30
N ALA A 89 23.44 9.79 -5.98
CA ALA A 89 22.42 8.93 -5.40
C ALA A 89 21.04 9.61 -5.52
N ARG A 90 20.01 8.80 -5.75
CA ARG A 90 18.61 9.18 -5.67
C ARG A 90 17.95 8.21 -4.70
N ASP A 91 17.30 8.78 -3.68
CA ASP A 91 16.60 8.01 -2.64
C ASP A 91 17.46 6.85 -2.06
N GLY A 92 18.68 7.19 -1.65
CA GLY A 92 19.60 6.24 -1.04
C GLY A 92 20.34 5.30 -2.00
N THR A 93 19.99 5.24 -3.29
CA THR A 93 20.65 4.35 -4.27
C THR A 93 21.35 5.10 -5.41
N HIS A 94 22.47 4.55 -5.88
CA HIS A 94 23.14 4.99 -7.12
C HIS A 94 22.67 4.23 -8.36
N SER A 95 21.69 3.35 -8.21
CA SER A 95 21.14 2.50 -9.26
C SER A 95 19.74 2.97 -9.61
N TRP A 96 19.67 3.96 -10.49
CA TRP A 96 18.42 4.59 -10.91
C TRP A 96 18.51 5.09 -12.36
N GLY A 97 17.38 5.44 -12.92
CA GLY A 97 17.31 6.12 -14.21
C GLY A 97 15.93 6.67 -14.53
N LEU A 98 15.74 7.21 -15.73
CA LEU A 98 14.44 7.77 -16.13
C LEU A 98 13.55 6.69 -16.76
N VAL A 99 12.24 6.85 -16.57
CA VAL A 99 11.20 6.08 -17.24
C VAL A 99 10.15 7.01 -17.83
N SER A 100 9.67 6.67 -19.03
CA SER A 100 8.51 7.30 -19.66
C SER A 100 7.63 6.22 -20.24
N TRP A 101 6.36 6.19 -19.82
CA TRP A 101 5.34 5.25 -20.26
C TRP A 101 4.17 5.97 -20.89
N SER A 102 3.65 5.42 -21.98
CA SER A 102 2.34 5.74 -22.52
C SER A 102 1.36 4.63 -22.12
N LEU A 103 0.26 5.02 -21.47
CA LEU A 103 -0.85 4.15 -21.08
C LEU A 103 -1.90 4.21 -22.19
N ARG A 104 -1.86 3.26 -23.12
CA ARG A 104 -2.78 3.22 -24.24
C ARG A 104 -4.10 2.56 -23.84
N GLN A 105 -5.16 2.93 -24.57
CA GLN A 105 -6.46 2.24 -24.44
C GLN A 105 -6.30 0.74 -24.74
N GLY A 106 -6.97 -0.10 -23.96
CA GLY A 106 -6.86 -1.56 -24.05
C GLY A 106 -5.88 -2.19 -23.07
N GLY A 107 -5.38 -1.44 -22.09
CA GLY A 107 -4.55 -1.99 -21.01
C GLY A 107 -3.12 -2.30 -21.46
N THR A 108 -2.57 -1.51 -22.39
CA THR A 108 -1.17 -1.67 -22.81
C THR A 108 -0.33 -0.50 -22.32
N LEU A 109 0.83 -0.83 -21.78
CA LEU A 109 1.86 0.10 -21.33
C LEU A 109 3.02 0.00 -22.32
N GLN A 110 3.38 1.13 -22.92
CA GLN A 110 4.52 1.21 -23.84
C GLN A 110 5.53 2.19 -23.28
N GLY A 111 6.77 1.74 -23.11
CA GLY A 111 7.75 2.52 -22.37
C GLY A 111 9.12 2.57 -22.95
N GLN A 112 9.85 3.53 -22.39
CA GLN A 112 11.25 3.77 -22.66
C GLN A 112 11.94 4.07 -21.33
N TRP A 113 13.18 3.63 -21.22
CA TRP A 113 13.97 3.85 -20.02
C TRP A 113 15.43 4.15 -20.33
N SER A 114 16.11 4.67 -19.33
CA SER A 114 17.52 5.05 -19.39
C SER A 114 18.20 4.80 -18.05
N TYR A 115 19.53 4.87 -18.03
CA TYR A 115 20.31 4.97 -16.79
C TYR A 115 20.56 6.43 -16.42
N CYS A 116 20.51 6.73 -15.13
CA CYS A 116 20.82 8.04 -14.57
C CYS A 116 19.97 9.15 -15.21
N GLY A 117 20.57 10.32 -15.44
CA GLY A 117 19.90 11.46 -16.08
C GLY A 117 19.82 11.40 -17.60
N ASN A 118 20.14 10.27 -18.24
CA ASN A 118 20.06 10.18 -19.70
C ASN A 118 18.61 10.21 -20.18
N PRO A 119 18.32 10.72 -21.39
CA PRO A 119 16.96 10.74 -21.92
C PRO A 119 16.33 9.33 -21.98
N PRO A 120 15.04 9.16 -21.66
CA PRO A 120 14.34 7.88 -21.84
C PRO A 120 14.54 7.32 -23.26
N GLY A 121 14.76 6.01 -23.35
CA GLY A 121 14.99 5.30 -24.60
C GLY A 121 16.46 5.11 -24.96
N SER A 122 17.37 5.75 -24.23
CA SER A 122 18.81 5.55 -24.43
C SER A 122 19.30 4.17 -23.97
N ALA A 123 18.60 3.51 -23.05
CA ALA A 123 18.94 2.15 -22.61
C ALA A 123 18.04 1.09 -23.26
N GLY A 124 16.75 1.38 -23.44
CA GLY A 124 15.86 0.45 -24.14
C GLY A 124 14.38 0.78 -24.00
N VAL A 125 13.57 -0.22 -24.38
CA VAL A 125 12.11 -0.20 -24.23
C VAL A 125 11.69 -0.90 -22.94
N TRP A 126 10.49 -0.55 -22.46
CA TRP A 126 9.87 -1.13 -21.26
C TRP A 126 8.37 -1.20 -21.45
N ASN A 127 7.88 -2.32 -21.98
CA ASN A 127 6.46 -2.52 -22.27
C ASN A 127 5.79 -3.38 -21.21
N GLY A 128 4.46 -3.38 -21.23
CA GLY A 128 3.66 -4.22 -20.37
C GLY A 128 2.19 -4.27 -20.74
N THR A 129 1.48 -5.19 -20.10
CA THR A 129 0.05 -5.43 -20.27
C THR A 129 -0.62 -5.43 -18.90
N PHE A 130 -1.73 -4.72 -18.79
CA PHE A 130 -2.57 -4.64 -17.61
C PHE A 130 -3.18 -6.01 -17.32
N VAL A 131 -3.20 -6.38 -16.04
CA VAL A 131 -3.74 -7.65 -15.56
C VAL A 131 -5.02 -7.39 -14.76
N SER A 132 -4.93 -6.62 -13.67
CA SER A 132 -6.02 -6.44 -12.72
C SER A 132 -5.97 -5.08 -11.99
N GLY A 133 -7.02 -4.76 -11.24
CA GLY A 133 -7.10 -3.55 -10.40
C GLY A 133 -7.73 -2.34 -11.08
N THR A 134 -7.39 -1.13 -10.61
CA THR A 134 -7.86 0.13 -11.19
C THR A 134 -6.82 0.70 -12.15
N HIS A 135 -7.13 0.73 -13.43
CA HIS A 135 -6.21 1.30 -14.43
C HIS A 135 -5.89 2.77 -14.07
N PRO A 136 -4.62 3.24 -14.13
CA PRO A 136 -4.21 4.57 -13.66
C PRO A 136 -5.00 5.72 -14.30
N MET A 137 -5.42 5.57 -15.56
CA MET A 137 -6.23 6.58 -16.26
C MET A 137 -7.68 6.70 -15.76
N ASP A 138 -8.16 5.70 -15.02
CA ASP A 138 -9.51 5.67 -14.48
C ASP A 138 -9.57 6.07 -13.01
N THR A 139 -8.40 6.28 -12.39
CA THR A 139 -8.33 6.73 -11.00
C THR A 139 -8.98 8.09 -10.82
N GLY A 140 -9.70 8.28 -9.71
CA GLY A 140 -10.43 9.50 -9.39
C GLY A 140 -11.68 9.82 -10.24
N ARG A 141 -12.03 9.03 -11.26
CA ARG A 141 -13.22 9.29 -12.10
C ARG A 141 -14.55 8.94 -11.42
N GLU A 142 -14.52 8.04 -10.45
CA GLU A 142 -15.74 7.56 -9.77
C GLU A 142 -16.29 8.56 -8.74
N GLN A 143 -15.42 9.40 -8.16
CA GLN A 143 -15.82 10.45 -7.22
C GLN A 143 -16.56 11.63 -7.88
N ALA A 144 -16.43 11.80 -9.20
CA ALA A 144 -17.11 12.87 -9.95
C ALA A 144 -18.60 12.58 -10.25
N ARG A 145 -19.08 11.34 -10.02
CA ARG A 145 -20.44 10.91 -10.39
C ARG A 145 -21.41 10.73 -9.22
N VAL A 146 -20.93 10.76 -7.98
CA VAL A 146 -21.79 10.60 -6.80
C VAL A 146 -22.39 11.97 -6.42
N LYS A 147 -23.67 12.16 -6.75
CA LYS A 147 -24.50 13.27 -6.27
C LYS A 147 -24.50 13.26 -4.73
N PRO A 148 -24.43 14.42 -4.03
CA PRO A 148 -24.44 14.46 -2.57
C PRO A 148 -25.69 13.75 -2.03
N GLN A 149 -25.49 12.58 -1.42
CA GLN A 149 -26.53 11.88 -0.70
C GLN A 149 -26.61 12.50 0.69
N ALA A 150 -27.83 12.83 1.13
CA ALA A 150 -28.07 13.42 2.44
C ALA A 150 -27.41 12.58 3.54
N PRO A 151 -26.85 13.20 4.59
CA PRO A 151 -26.17 12.47 5.65
C PRO A 151 -27.09 11.41 6.23
N ALA A 152 -26.64 10.15 6.18
CA ALA A 152 -27.31 9.06 6.87
C ALA A 152 -27.38 9.38 8.37
N PRO A 153 -28.47 9.02 9.06
CA PRO A 153 -28.58 9.21 10.50
C PRO A 153 -27.42 8.51 11.21
N THR A 154 -26.78 9.23 12.12
CA THR A 154 -25.68 8.74 12.95
C THR A 154 -26.09 7.45 13.64
N PRO A 155 -25.37 6.32 13.47
CA PRO A 155 -25.62 5.13 14.26
C PRO A 155 -25.35 5.47 15.73
N ALA A 156 -26.28 5.10 16.61
CA ALA A 156 -26.09 5.26 18.04
C ALA A 156 -24.80 4.54 18.50
N PRO A 157 -24.11 5.04 19.54
CA PRO A 157 -22.94 4.38 20.08
C PRO A 157 -23.30 2.96 20.50
N VAL A 158 -22.68 1.96 19.86
CA VAL A 158 -22.77 0.58 20.30
C VAL A 158 -21.99 0.48 21.63
N PRO A 159 -22.60 -0.02 22.73
CA PRO A 159 -21.89 -0.19 23.98
C PRO A 159 -20.70 -1.15 23.81
N PRO A 160 -19.62 -1.00 24.60
CA PRO A 160 -18.48 -1.90 24.54
C PRO A 160 -18.96 -3.33 24.84
N GLN A 161 -18.99 -4.17 23.81
CA GLN A 161 -19.24 -5.59 24.00
C GLN A 161 -18.01 -6.20 24.64
N HIS A 162 -18.18 -6.63 25.89
CA HIS A 162 -17.21 -7.43 26.62
C HIS A 162 -16.74 -8.62 25.76
N ALA A 163 -15.42 -8.80 25.70
CA ALA A 163 -14.79 -9.97 25.11
C ALA A 163 -15.31 -11.25 25.77
N SER A 164 -16.02 -12.08 25.02
CA SER A 164 -16.30 -13.47 25.37
C SER A 164 -15.44 -14.39 24.50
N GLY A 165 -14.72 -15.30 25.17
CA GLY A 165 -13.65 -16.13 24.63
C GLY A 165 -14.03 -16.97 23.40
N GLY A 166 -13.14 -16.94 22.41
CA GLY A 166 -13.05 -17.98 21.38
C GLY A 166 -12.02 -19.02 21.80
N ASN A 167 -12.26 -20.28 21.43
CA ASN A 167 -11.33 -21.39 21.65
C ASN A 167 -9.94 -21.08 21.04
N PRO A 168 -8.83 -21.47 21.69
CA PRO A 168 -7.51 -21.37 21.09
C PRO A 168 -7.45 -22.30 19.87
N GLY A 169 -7.49 -21.74 18.67
CA GLY A 169 -7.29 -22.49 17.42
C GLY A 169 -8.24 -22.14 16.26
N GLU A 170 -9.34 -21.42 16.50
CA GLU A 170 -10.23 -21.00 15.41
C GLU A 170 -10.07 -19.50 15.12
N PRO A 171 -9.84 -19.08 13.86
CA PRO A 171 -9.77 -17.67 13.50
C PRO A 171 -11.04 -16.94 13.91
N ARG A 172 -10.90 -15.82 14.60
CA ARG A 172 -12.06 -14.99 15.00
C ARG A 172 -12.84 -14.53 13.75
N PRO A 173 -14.16 -14.25 13.89
CA PRO A 173 -15.00 -13.84 12.75
C PRO A 173 -14.47 -12.65 11.95
N ASP A 174 -13.77 -11.72 12.60
CA ASP A 174 -13.14 -10.56 11.97
C ASP A 174 -11.94 -10.93 11.09
N ALA A 175 -11.18 -11.96 11.45
CA ALA A 175 -10.10 -12.47 10.61
C ALA A 175 -10.64 -13.18 9.36
N MET A 176 -11.70 -13.97 9.49
CA MET A 176 -12.31 -14.64 8.34
C MET A 176 -13.05 -13.68 7.40
N GLU A 177 -13.58 -12.56 7.90
CA GLU A 177 -14.12 -11.49 7.06
C GLU A 177 -13.05 -10.91 6.14
N VAL A 178 -11.90 -10.52 6.71
CA VAL A 178 -10.76 -9.98 5.96
C VAL A 178 -10.22 -11.02 4.99
N ALA A 179 -10.03 -12.26 5.44
CA ALA A 179 -9.51 -13.33 4.59
C ALA A 179 -10.41 -13.58 3.37
N ARG A 180 -11.73 -13.58 3.55
CA ARG A 180 -12.67 -13.77 2.44
C ARG A 180 -12.76 -12.58 1.50
N PHE A 181 -12.54 -11.38 2.01
CA PHE A 181 -12.47 -10.19 1.18
C PHE A 181 -11.24 -10.22 0.29
N LEU A 182 -10.07 -10.58 0.83
CA LEU A 182 -8.79 -10.57 0.10
C LEU A 182 -8.62 -11.81 -0.81
N TRP A 183 -8.91 -13.00 -0.29
CA TRP A 183 -8.61 -14.28 -0.97
C TRP A 183 -9.87 -15.04 -1.40
N GLY A 184 -11.02 -14.36 -1.39
CA GLY A 184 -12.29 -14.88 -1.87
C GLY A 184 -13.05 -15.75 -0.86
N GLN A 185 -14.31 -16.04 -1.20
CA GLN A 185 -15.26 -16.69 -0.28
C GLN A 185 -14.85 -18.10 0.18
N TYR A 186 -13.93 -18.75 -0.53
CA TYR A 186 -13.44 -20.10 -0.27
C TYR A 186 -12.13 -20.14 0.54
N ALA A 187 -11.65 -19.00 1.05
CA ALA A 187 -10.46 -18.95 1.90
C ALA A 187 -10.55 -19.99 3.04
N ASP A 188 -9.60 -20.93 3.05
CA ASP A 188 -9.59 -22.07 3.97
C ASP A 188 -8.99 -21.65 5.34
N PRO A 189 -9.75 -21.70 6.45
CA PRO A 189 -9.26 -21.35 7.77
C PRO A 189 -8.03 -22.16 8.21
N SER A 190 -7.87 -23.40 7.72
CA SER A 190 -6.74 -24.27 8.07
C SER A 190 -5.41 -23.79 7.47
N ARG A 191 -5.48 -22.94 6.43
CA ARG A 191 -4.32 -22.33 5.75
C ARG A 191 -4.10 -20.88 6.17
N LEU A 192 -4.78 -20.42 7.22
CA LEU A 192 -4.71 -19.06 7.73
C LEU A 192 -4.03 -19.03 9.10
N LYS A 193 -2.92 -18.30 9.21
CA LYS A 193 -2.35 -17.88 10.49
C LYS A 193 -2.80 -16.47 10.82
N VAL A 194 -3.22 -16.26 12.06
CA VAL A 194 -3.69 -14.96 12.55
C VAL A 194 -2.84 -14.55 13.74
N LEU A 195 -2.27 -13.35 13.67
CA LEU A 195 -1.54 -12.74 14.78
C LEU A 195 -2.15 -11.38 15.12
N ARG A 196 -1.87 -10.93 16.35
CA ARG A 196 -2.16 -9.57 16.79
C ARG A 196 -0.95 -8.96 17.44
N ALA A 197 -0.47 -7.88 16.84
CA ALA A 197 0.67 -7.13 17.33
C ALA A 197 0.62 -5.72 16.74
N ASP A 198 1.24 -4.77 17.42
CA ASP A 198 1.47 -3.41 16.91
C ASP A 198 2.60 -3.46 15.88
N ILE A 199 2.29 -3.93 14.66
CA ILE A 199 3.26 -3.98 13.56
C ILE A 199 3.32 -2.63 12.87
N THR A 200 2.32 -1.75 13.01
CA THR A 200 2.33 -0.40 12.44
C THR A 200 3.02 0.65 13.31
N CYS A 201 3.44 0.31 14.53
CA CYS A 201 4.05 1.20 15.51
C CYS A 201 3.13 2.37 15.93
N ASP A 202 1.82 2.16 15.94
CA ASP A 202 0.80 3.18 16.27
C ASP A 202 0.28 3.06 17.72
N ALA A 203 0.89 2.19 18.51
CA ALA A 203 0.49 1.81 19.87
C ALA A 203 -0.85 1.05 19.96
N ARG A 204 -1.32 0.47 18.85
CA ARG A 204 -2.52 -0.38 18.80
C ARG A 204 -2.17 -1.73 18.17
N ALA A 205 -2.85 -2.77 18.62
CA ALA A 205 -2.64 -4.09 18.03
C ALA A 205 -3.34 -4.16 16.67
N ASP A 206 -2.57 -4.46 15.63
CA ASP A 206 -3.06 -4.74 14.28
C ASP A 206 -3.52 -6.19 14.16
N LEU A 207 -4.40 -6.44 13.19
CA LEU A 207 -4.74 -7.78 12.77
C LEU A 207 -3.81 -8.18 11.62
N VAL A 208 -2.96 -9.18 11.86
CA VAL A 208 -2.03 -9.71 10.86
C VAL A 208 -2.55 -11.07 10.40
N LEU A 209 -2.69 -11.21 9.08
CA LEU A 209 -3.12 -12.45 8.45
C LEU A 209 -1.99 -12.95 7.56
N VAL A 210 -1.65 -14.23 7.70
CA VAL A 210 -0.74 -14.92 6.80
C VAL A 210 -1.49 -16.10 6.20
N TYR A 211 -1.67 -16.09 4.89
CA TYR A 211 -2.48 -17.07 4.18
C TYR A 211 -1.63 -17.85 3.19
N LEU A 212 -1.75 -19.18 3.22
CA LEU A 212 -1.13 -20.06 2.23
C LEU A 212 -2.17 -20.37 1.14
N ASP A 213 -1.98 -19.77 -0.03
CA ASP A 213 -2.79 -20.08 -1.20
C ASP A 213 -2.15 -21.25 -1.97
N LEU A 214 -2.87 -22.36 -2.04
CA LEU A 214 -2.48 -23.55 -2.82
C LEU A 214 -3.39 -23.77 -4.03
N ASP A 215 -4.44 -22.96 -4.16
CA ASP A 215 -5.47 -23.14 -5.18
C ASP A 215 -5.29 -22.15 -6.34
N SER A 216 -4.38 -21.17 -6.20
CA SER A 216 -3.99 -20.25 -7.27
C SER A 216 -3.49 -21.02 -8.51
N PRO A 217 -3.95 -20.66 -9.72
CA PRO A 217 -3.49 -21.27 -10.96
C PRO A 217 -2.02 -20.99 -11.27
N ASP A 218 -1.46 -19.93 -10.68
CA ASP A 218 -0.07 -19.53 -10.86
C ASP A 218 0.89 -20.30 -9.94
N GLY A 219 0.34 -21.15 -9.07
CA GLY A 219 1.07 -22.00 -8.14
C GLY A 219 0.94 -21.55 -6.69
N PRO A 220 1.54 -22.30 -5.74
CA PRO A 220 1.50 -21.97 -4.32
C PRO A 220 2.12 -20.60 -4.04
N SER A 221 1.47 -19.80 -3.19
CA SER A 221 2.01 -18.54 -2.70
C SER A 221 1.63 -18.30 -1.24
N LEU A 222 2.43 -17.49 -0.54
CA LEU A 222 2.14 -17.04 0.82
C LEU A 222 1.81 -15.54 0.79
N SER A 223 0.62 -15.18 1.25
CA SER A 223 0.20 -13.78 1.36
C SER A 223 0.30 -13.29 2.80
N VAL A 224 0.73 -12.05 2.99
CA VAL A 224 0.70 -11.36 4.29
C VAL A 224 -0.14 -10.10 4.16
N ALA A 225 -1.14 -9.96 5.02
CA ALA A 225 -1.98 -8.77 5.10
C ALA A 225 -1.98 -8.19 6.52
N VAL A 226 -1.99 -6.87 6.63
CA VAL A 226 -2.01 -6.16 7.91
C VAL A 226 -3.17 -5.20 7.91
N ARG A 227 -4.10 -5.38 8.85
CA ARG A 227 -5.25 -4.48 9.04
C ARG A 227 -5.08 -3.70 10.33
N GLU A 228 -4.89 -2.39 10.19
CA GLU A 228 -4.90 -1.45 11.30
C GLU A 228 -6.27 -1.42 11.99
N THR A 229 -6.28 -1.09 13.28
CA THR A 229 -7.53 -0.95 14.04
C THR A 229 -8.38 0.20 13.48
N GLY A 230 -9.52 -0.15 12.89
CA GLY A 230 -10.47 0.81 12.32
C GLY A 230 -10.32 1.03 10.81
N ALA A 231 -9.35 0.36 10.16
CA ALA A 231 -9.24 0.35 8.71
C ALA A 231 -10.44 -0.36 8.05
N THR A 232 -10.88 0.18 6.92
CA THR A 232 -11.86 -0.49 6.05
C THR A 232 -11.21 -1.65 5.31
N LEU A 233 -12.01 -2.56 4.75
CA LEU A 233 -11.48 -3.72 4.04
C LEU A 233 -10.64 -3.33 2.80
N GLU A 234 -11.00 -2.23 2.15
CA GLU A 234 -10.31 -1.69 0.96
C GLU A 234 -8.93 -1.08 1.27
N GLN A 235 -8.64 -0.83 2.54
CA GLN A 235 -7.41 -0.17 3.01
C GLN A 235 -6.36 -1.17 3.49
N ILE A 236 -6.62 -2.46 3.38
CA ILE A 236 -5.76 -3.50 3.94
C ILE A 236 -4.61 -3.75 2.96
N PRO A 237 -3.37 -3.32 3.27
CA PRO A 237 -2.22 -3.71 2.47
C PRO A 237 -2.00 -5.22 2.54
N ALA A 238 -1.68 -5.81 1.40
CA ALA A 238 -1.27 -7.19 1.28
C ALA A 238 -0.03 -7.30 0.41
N THR A 239 0.84 -8.25 0.75
CA THR A 239 2.00 -8.64 -0.07
C THR A 239 2.01 -10.14 -0.29
N TYR A 240 2.63 -10.58 -1.37
CA TYR A 240 2.62 -11.97 -1.84
C TYR A 240 4.04 -12.46 -2.02
N LEU A 241 4.31 -13.67 -1.55
CA LEU A 241 5.62 -14.32 -1.57
C LEU A 241 5.49 -15.64 -2.31
N ASP A 242 6.24 -15.79 -3.39
CA ASP A 242 6.28 -17.02 -4.16
C ASP A 242 7.20 -18.05 -3.50
N PHE A 243 6.96 -19.31 -3.80
CA PHE A 243 7.86 -20.40 -3.41
C PHE A 243 8.79 -20.80 -4.57
N ASP A 244 10.05 -21.05 -4.25
CA ASP A 244 11.07 -21.63 -5.13
C ASP A 244 11.30 -20.88 -6.46
N THR A 245 11.16 -19.54 -6.46
CA THR A 245 11.44 -18.73 -7.65
C THR A 245 12.87 -18.18 -7.67
N GLY A 246 13.62 -18.34 -6.58
CA GLY A 246 14.96 -17.78 -6.42
C GLY A 246 15.01 -16.25 -6.36
N THR A 247 13.85 -15.60 -6.25
CA THR A 247 13.73 -14.14 -6.15
C THR A 247 13.95 -13.67 -4.71
N PHE A 248 14.23 -12.37 -4.52
CA PHE A 248 14.51 -11.82 -3.18
C PHE A 248 13.33 -12.04 -2.21
N ALA A 249 12.10 -11.88 -2.70
CA ALA A 249 10.86 -12.09 -1.97
C ALA A 249 10.39 -13.57 -1.94
N SER A 250 11.20 -14.51 -2.42
CA SER A 250 10.80 -15.92 -2.48
C SER A 250 11.19 -16.70 -1.23
N LEU A 251 10.25 -17.54 -0.79
CA LEU A 251 10.49 -18.61 0.16
C LEU A 251 11.09 -19.82 -0.58
N CYS A 252 12.03 -20.53 0.03
CA CYS A 252 12.69 -21.68 -0.56
C CYS A 252 11.99 -23.02 -0.24
N GLY A 253 11.02 -23.00 0.68
CA GLY A 253 10.22 -24.16 1.04
C GLY A 253 9.24 -24.62 -0.06
N PRO A 254 8.67 -25.82 0.04
CA PRO A 254 7.85 -26.44 -1.00
C PRO A 254 6.36 -26.02 -0.98
N GLY A 255 6.06 -24.72 -0.78
CA GLY A 255 4.66 -24.27 -0.74
C GLY A 255 3.92 -24.71 0.52
N GLN A 256 4.54 -24.53 1.69
CA GLN A 256 3.96 -24.87 2.98
C GLN A 256 3.88 -23.65 3.89
N MET A 257 3.02 -23.72 4.90
CA MET A 257 2.90 -22.66 5.89
C MET A 257 4.22 -22.53 6.65
N VAL A 258 4.80 -21.34 6.63
CA VAL A 258 6.07 -21.02 7.29
C VAL A 258 5.89 -20.80 8.79
N ASP A 259 6.98 -20.82 9.55
CA ASP A 259 6.94 -20.28 10.90
C ASP A 259 6.81 -18.75 10.84
N VAL A 260 5.91 -18.20 11.65
CA VAL A 260 5.57 -16.78 11.62
C VAL A 260 5.73 -16.23 13.02
N SER A 261 6.62 -15.26 13.16
CA SER A 261 6.91 -14.63 14.45
C SER A 261 6.93 -13.11 14.32
N VAL A 262 6.43 -12.43 15.35
CA VAL A 262 6.55 -10.97 15.47
C VAL A 262 7.80 -10.67 16.30
N VAL A 263 8.66 -9.83 15.76
CA VAL A 263 9.92 -9.42 16.39
C VAL A 263 9.91 -7.91 16.55
N GLY A 264 9.81 -7.45 17.79
CA GLY A 264 9.83 -6.02 18.14
C GLY A 264 11.24 -5.48 18.41
N ASP A 265 11.30 -4.16 18.58
CA ASP A 265 12.49 -3.42 19.04
C ASP A 265 13.77 -3.64 18.22
N LEU A 266 13.63 -3.85 16.91
CA LEU A 266 14.78 -3.95 16.02
C LEU A 266 15.56 -2.63 15.97
N ALA A 267 16.88 -2.72 15.94
CA ALA A 267 17.74 -1.56 15.76
C ALA A 267 17.45 -0.91 14.38
N PRO A 268 17.41 0.43 14.26
CA PRO A 268 17.17 1.09 12.97
C PRO A 268 18.13 0.65 11.86
N GLU A 269 19.40 0.43 12.21
CA GLU A 269 20.44 -0.06 11.31
C GLU A 269 20.10 -1.46 10.82
N ARG A 270 19.53 -2.29 11.69
CA ARG A 270 19.09 -3.63 11.32
C ARG A 270 17.91 -3.61 10.36
N VAL A 271 16.94 -2.73 10.58
CA VAL A 271 15.81 -2.55 9.66
C VAL A 271 16.32 -2.04 8.31
N LEU A 272 17.27 -1.11 8.31
CA LEU A 272 17.94 -0.64 7.09
C LEU A 272 18.70 -1.76 6.38
N ASP A 273 19.45 -2.59 7.09
CA ASP A 273 20.20 -3.71 6.50
C ASP A 273 19.26 -4.74 5.87
N LEU A 274 18.14 -5.04 6.56
CA LEU A 274 17.14 -6.00 6.09
C LEU A 274 16.39 -5.50 4.85
N THR A 275 16.04 -4.21 4.84
CA THR A 275 15.07 -3.66 3.88
C THR A 275 15.71 -2.78 2.81
N GLY A 276 16.85 -2.17 3.10
CA GLY A 276 17.47 -1.12 2.29
C GLY A 276 16.82 0.27 2.42
N PHE A 277 15.80 0.44 3.27
CA PHE A 277 15.06 1.71 3.41
C PHE A 277 15.50 2.54 4.62
N SER A 278 15.84 3.81 4.41
CA SER A 278 16.21 4.76 5.47
C SER A 278 15.21 5.89 5.69
N SER A 279 14.28 6.14 4.77
CA SER A 279 13.33 7.26 4.85
C SER A 279 12.05 7.04 4.02
N PRO A 280 10.85 7.18 4.59
CA PRO A 280 10.59 7.30 6.02
C PRO A 280 11.06 6.05 6.78
N PRO A 281 11.40 6.16 8.08
CA PRO A 281 11.81 4.99 8.84
C PRO A 281 10.65 3.99 8.94
N ALA A 282 10.90 2.73 8.56
CA ALA A 282 9.96 1.65 8.77
C ALA A 282 9.77 1.38 10.27
N CYS A 283 8.62 0.79 10.63
CA CYS A 283 8.38 0.33 11.99
C CYS A 283 9.46 -0.66 12.43
N ARG A 284 9.87 -0.58 13.69
CA ARG A 284 10.90 -1.44 14.27
C ARG A 284 10.35 -2.78 14.78
N VAL A 285 9.07 -3.04 14.48
CA VAL A 285 8.41 -4.31 14.68
C VAL A 285 8.27 -4.96 13.31
N GLY A 286 8.91 -6.10 13.13
CA GLY A 286 8.89 -6.87 11.88
C GLY A 286 8.17 -8.20 12.07
N LEU A 287 7.52 -8.66 11.01
CA LEU A 287 7.04 -10.02 10.90
C LEU A 287 8.13 -10.88 10.24
N ARG A 288 8.69 -11.83 10.97
CA ARG A 288 9.66 -12.79 10.44
C ARG A 288 8.95 -14.05 9.97
N LEU A 289 9.23 -14.43 8.74
CA LEU A 289 8.73 -15.60 8.03
C LEU A 289 9.90 -16.54 7.79
N ASP A 290 9.85 -17.72 8.42
CA ASP A 290 10.94 -18.69 8.37
C ASP A 290 10.42 -20.04 7.84
N ASP A 291 10.92 -20.45 6.68
CA ASP A 291 10.56 -21.72 6.06
C ASP A 291 11.50 -22.88 6.44
N GLY A 292 12.53 -22.60 7.26
CA GLY A 292 13.53 -23.57 7.71
C GLY A 292 14.52 -24.03 6.65
N MET A 293 14.51 -23.42 5.46
CA MET A 293 15.32 -23.84 4.31
C MET A 293 16.36 -22.78 3.93
N CYS A 294 16.00 -21.51 3.98
CA CYS A 294 16.90 -20.40 3.64
C CYS A 294 16.75 -19.22 4.60
N ASP A 295 17.40 -18.09 4.27
CA ASP A 295 17.27 -16.88 5.08
C ASP A 295 15.83 -16.44 5.21
N SER A 296 15.44 -16.05 6.42
CA SER A 296 14.07 -15.63 6.71
C SER A 296 13.69 -14.39 5.91
N VAL A 297 12.46 -14.38 5.44
CA VAL A 297 11.83 -13.19 4.87
C VAL A 297 11.25 -12.35 6.00
N TRP A 298 11.39 -11.04 5.89
CA TRP A 298 10.89 -10.08 6.87
C TRP A 298 9.86 -9.19 6.21
N VAL A 299 8.74 -8.95 6.88
CA VAL A 299 7.75 -7.97 6.45
C VAL A 299 7.71 -6.84 7.48
N PHE A 300 7.94 -5.63 7.01
CA PHE A 300 7.87 -4.41 7.80
C PHE A 300 6.76 -3.53 7.28
N THR A 301 6.31 -2.63 8.14
CA THR A 301 5.38 -1.57 7.78
C THR A 301 6.11 -0.24 7.65
N MET A 302 5.72 0.58 6.68
CA MET A 302 6.08 1.99 6.68
C MET A 302 4.88 2.83 7.11
N PRO A 303 5.08 3.80 8.03
CA PRO A 303 4.05 4.80 8.30
C PRO A 303 3.75 5.57 7.02
N GLY A 304 2.54 5.39 6.48
CA GLY A 304 2.05 6.26 5.42
C GLY A 304 1.80 7.66 5.96
N GLN A 305 2.05 8.70 5.15
CA GLN A 305 1.81 10.08 5.59
C GLN A 305 0.33 10.34 5.96
N ASP A 306 -0.59 9.51 5.47
CA ASP A 306 -2.05 9.63 5.70
C ASP A 306 -2.73 8.33 6.20
N ARG A 307 -2.02 7.51 7.01
CA ARG A 307 -2.51 6.26 7.68
C ARG A 307 -2.66 4.99 6.83
N LEU A 308 -2.19 4.97 5.59
CA LEU A 308 -2.10 3.69 4.85
C LEU A 308 -0.68 3.16 4.97
N THR A 309 -0.54 2.09 5.75
CA THR A 309 0.71 1.39 5.90
C THR A 309 1.09 0.68 4.61
N ASP A 310 2.31 0.86 4.14
CA ASP A 310 2.87 0.02 3.08
C ASP A 310 3.65 -1.14 3.70
N LEU A 311 3.59 -2.32 3.09
CA LEU A 311 4.39 -3.48 3.49
C LEU A 311 5.69 -3.52 2.67
N ILE A 312 6.83 -3.56 3.36
CA ILE A 312 8.15 -3.77 2.76
C ILE A 312 8.62 -5.18 3.09
N ILE A 313 9.24 -5.82 2.10
CA ILE A 313 9.94 -7.08 2.28
C ILE A 313 11.44 -6.82 2.50
N GLY A 314 11.99 -7.43 3.54
CA GLY A 314 13.43 -7.53 3.78
C GLY A 314 13.89 -8.98 3.85
N ARG A 315 15.20 -9.20 3.79
CA ARG A 315 15.79 -10.54 3.87
C ARG A 315 17.12 -10.49 4.62
N ASN A 316 17.42 -11.58 5.32
CA ASN A 316 18.74 -11.81 5.90
C ASN A 316 19.78 -12.33 4.93
#